data_AF-A0A0W7W8G6-F1
#
_entry.id   AF-A0A0W7W8G6-F1
#
_cell.length_a   1.000
_cell.length_b   1.000
_cell.length_c   1.000
_cell.angle_alpha   90.00
_cell.angle_beta   90.00
_cell.angle_gamma   90.00
#
_symmetry.space_group_name_H-M   'P 1'
#
loop_
_entity.id
_entity.type
_entity.pdbx_description
1 polymer ?
#
loop_
_entity_poly.entity_id
_entity_poly.type
_entity_poly.pdbx_seq_one_letter_code
_entity_poly.pdbx_strand_id
1 'polypeptide(L)'
;MTGQILTPEELERAKPKLPDPWVEEGLLDAGRRDAIESVAGMDLWIEDLTEGEKRGELRTPRAAYVLGRRWVRVRNTETGTVAFLRLQQRVTPEQPSVRVSSVVLPFNPDKDLTGADLRSVPIQAITAAYSAHEDEGNANLMRSLLLMGELDEDPMSPLPPAESSDVFSARVSRQYIEIERQHPELSPVEEMMRINSAARSSVQRWVTRARKRGLLPPAVQGKRND
;
A
#
# COMPACT_ATOMS: atom_id res chain seq x y z
N MET A 1 24.14 5.63 9.99
CA MET A 1 22.78 5.75 9.43
C MET A 1 21.88 6.30 10.52
N THR A 2 21.65 7.61 10.52
CA THR A 2 20.68 8.23 11.42
C THR A 2 19.33 8.00 10.79
N GLY A 3 18.50 7.13 11.36
CA GLY A 3 17.13 6.92 10.86
C GLY A 3 16.39 8.24 10.96
N GLN A 4 16.07 8.85 9.81
CA GLN A 4 15.27 10.06 9.77
C GLN A 4 13.88 9.70 10.29
N ILE A 5 13.51 10.27 11.43
CA ILE A 5 12.19 10.07 12.03
C ILE A 5 11.19 10.79 11.12
N LEU A 6 10.26 10.04 10.53
CA LEU A 6 9.18 10.59 9.71
C LEU A 6 8.40 11.64 10.52
N THR A 7 8.11 12.76 9.89
CA THR A 7 7.25 13.80 10.45
C THR A 7 5.82 13.28 10.63
N PRO A 8 5.00 13.88 11.50
CA PRO A 8 3.58 13.51 11.66
C PRO A 8 2.79 13.57 10.34
N GLU A 9 3.13 14.50 9.45
CA GLU A 9 2.51 14.64 8.13
C GLU A 9 2.92 13.50 7.18
N GLU A 10 4.17 13.05 7.24
CA GLU A 10 4.64 11.88 6.50
C GLU A 10 4.04 10.57 7.03
N LEU A 11 3.85 10.46 8.34
CA LEU A 11 3.14 9.35 8.98
C LEU A 11 1.66 9.29 8.56
N GLU A 12 0.99 10.45 8.46
CA GLU A 12 -0.40 10.51 8.01
C GLU A 12 -0.54 10.21 6.51
N ARG A 13 0.42 10.66 5.68
CA ARG A 13 0.49 10.29 4.26
C ARG A 13 0.82 8.82 4.04
N ALA A 14 1.51 8.18 4.99
CA ALA A 14 1.80 6.75 4.99
C ALA A 14 0.61 5.89 5.44
N LYS A 15 -0.57 6.48 5.65
CA LYS A 15 -1.81 5.71 5.86
C LYS A 15 -2.54 5.49 4.54
N PRO A 16 -3.29 4.39 4.41
CA PRO A 16 -4.18 4.18 3.27
C PRO A 16 -5.26 5.27 3.22
N LYS A 17 -5.53 5.78 2.01
CA LYS A 17 -6.64 6.70 1.75
C LYS A 17 -7.96 5.92 1.72
N LEU A 18 -8.59 5.80 2.88
CA LEU A 18 -9.90 5.17 3.01
C LEU A 18 -11.00 6.01 2.33
N PRO A 19 -12.14 5.40 1.93
CA PRO A 19 -13.25 6.13 1.35
C PRO A 19 -13.88 7.08 2.39
N ASP A 20 -14.18 8.31 2.00
CA ASP A 20 -14.92 9.23 2.86
C ASP A 20 -16.25 8.62 3.33
N PRO A 21 -16.67 8.82 4.59
CA PRO A 21 -16.03 9.60 5.66
C PRO A 21 -15.17 8.72 6.61
N TRP A 22 -14.62 7.61 6.14
CA TRP A 22 -13.89 6.65 6.97
C TRP A 22 -12.41 7.02 7.12
N VAL A 23 -11.90 6.88 8.34
CA VAL A 23 -10.49 7.13 8.66
C VAL A 23 -9.89 5.96 9.43
N GLU A 24 -8.59 5.72 9.24
CA GLU A 24 -7.82 4.76 10.04
C GLU A 24 -7.32 5.43 11.31
N GLU A 25 -7.64 4.84 12.46
CA GLU A 25 -7.22 5.32 13.78
C GLU A 25 -5.95 4.64 14.29
N GLY A 26 -5.44 3.69 13.53
CA GLY A 26 -4.20 2.97 13.79
C GLY A 26 -4.40 1.50 14.15
N LEU A 27 -3.28 0.90 14.54
CA LEU A 27 -3.19 -0.50 14.94
C LEU A 27 -3.76 -0.71 16.34
N LEU A 28 -4.30 -1.91 16.56
CA LEU A 28 -4.66 -2.35 17.90
C LEU A 28 -3.42 -2.63 18.74
N ASP A 29 -3.47 -2.18 20.00
CA ASP A 29 -2.52 -2.63 21.02
C ASP A 29 -2.61 -4.16 21.20
N ALA A 30 -1.54 -4.76 21.72
CA ALA A 30 -1.42 -6.22 21.82
C ALA A 30 -2.58 -6.84 22.62
N GLY A 31 -2.96 -6.24 23.75
CA GLY A 31 -4.03 -6.77 24.60
C GLY A 31 -5.39 -6.78 23.89
N ARG A 32 -5.76 -5.68 23.21
CA ARG A 32 -7.01 -5.62 22.43
C ARG A 32 -6.99 -6.54 21.22
N ARG A 33 -5.83 -6.66 20.56
CA ARG A 33 -5.66 -7.56 19.41
C ARG A 33 -5.93 -9.00 19.81
N ASP A 34 -5.32 -9.47 20.91
CA ASP A 34 -5.48 -10.85 21.38
C ASP A 34 -6.92 -11.15 21.79
N ALA A 35 -7.57 -10.20 22.47
CA ALA A 35 -8.99 -10.29 22.82
C ALA A 35 -9.88 -10.43 21.58
N ILE A 36 -9.68 -9.58 20.57
CA ILE A 36 -10.46 -9.63 19.33
C ILE A 36 -10.14 -10.89 18.52
N GLU A 37 -8.89 -11.34 18.47
CA GLU A 37 -8.49 -12.56 17.76
C GLU A 37 -9.18 -13.80 18.34
N SER A 38 -9.30 -13.89 19.68
CA SER A 38 -10.00 -14.99 20.34
C SER A 38 -11.48 -15.09 19.98
N VAL A 39 -12.13 -13.96 19.68
CA VAL A 39 -13.55 -13.89 19.28
C VAL A 39 -13.72 -14.12 17.77
N ALA A 40 -12.80 -13.61 16.95
CA ALA A 40 -12.90 -13.67 15.50
C ALA A 40 -12.65 -15.07 14.91
N GLY A 41 -12.14 -16.00 15.73
CA GLY A 41 -11.85 -17.38 15.34
C GLY A 41 -10.54 -17.48 14.55
N MET A 42 -9.52 -18.05 15.20
CA MET A 42 -8.30 -18.47 14.54
C MET A 42 -7.73 -19.73 15.18
N ASP A 43 -7.68 -20.79 14.39
CA ASP A 43 -7.18 -22.11 14.81
C ASP A 43 -5.67 -22.31 14.52
N LEU A 44 -4.98 -21.25 14.08
CA LEU A 44 -3.56 -21.30 13.70
C LEU A 44 -2.81 -20.10 14.27
N TRP A 45 -1.76 -20.36 15.04
CA TRP A 45 -0.95 -19.37 15.70
C TRP A 45 0.49 -19.37 15.16
N ILE A 46 1.28 -18.37 15.53
CA ILE A 46 2.69 -18.28 15.10
C ILE A 46 3.46 -19.50 15.60
N GLU A 47 3.10 -20.00 16.77
CA GLU A 47 3.63 -21.17 17.44
C GLU A 47 3.40 -22.46 16.62
N ASP A 48 2.35 -22.50 15.79
CA ASP A 48 2.02 -23.64 14.93
C ASP A 48 2.83 -23.66 13.62
N LEU A 49 3.60 -22.60 13.33
CA LEU A 49 4.46 -22.52 12.16
C LEU A 49 5.81 -23.20 12.41
N THR A 50 6.37 -23.78 11.35
CA THR A 50 7.77 -24.24 11.36
C THR A 50 8.73 -23.05 11.40
N GLU A 51 9.96 -23.27 11.86
CA GLU A 51 10.99 -22.22 11.86
C GLU A 51 11.28 -21.67 10.46
N GLY A 52 11.27 -22.53 9.43
CA GLY A 52 11.43 -22.08 8.04
C GLY A 52 10.27 -21.20 7.56
N GLU A 53 9.05 -21.44 8.04
CA GLU A 53 7.91 -20.57 7.77
C GLU A 53 7.99 -19.24 8.51
N LYS A 54 8.39 -19.25 9.79
CA LYS A 54 8.59 -18.03 10.60
C LYS A 54 9.67 -17.12 10.00
N ARG A 55 10.75 -17.70 9.49
CA ARG A 55 11.86 -16.97 8.84
C ARG A 55 11.54 -16.55 7.39
N GLY A 56 10.40 -16.97 6.85
CA GLY A 56 10.01 -16.67 5.46
C GLY A 56 10.79 -17.46 4.40
N GLU A 57 11.55 -18.47 4.80
CA GLU A 57 12.25 -19.42 3.91
C GLU A 57 11.26 -20.32 3.16
N LEU A 58 10.11 -20.61 3.80
CA LEU A 58 9.01 -21.38 3.25
C LEU A 58 7.75 -20.52 3.15
N ARG A 59 7.35 -20.16 1.93
CA ARG A 59 6.10 -19.45 1.66
C ARG A 59 4.95 -20.43 1.53
N THR A 60 4.32 -20.77 2.65
CA THR A 60 3.13 -21.63 2.66
C THR A 60 1.85 -20.79 2.80
N PRO A 61 0.69 -21.29 2.34
CA PRO A 61 -0.59 -20.62 2.56
C PRO A 61 -0.90 -20.38 4.04
N ARG A 62 -0.50 -21.29 4.94
CA ARG A 62 -0.68 -21.13 6.39
C ARG A 62 0.26 -20.07 6.98
N ALA A 63 1.51 -20.01 6.55
CA ALA A 63 2.43 -18.96 6.97
C ALA A 63 1.95 -17.58 6.50
N ALA A 64 1.48 -17.48 5.25
CA ALA A 64 0.85 -16.26 4.75
C ALA A 64 -0.42 -15.88 5.53
N TYR A 65 -1.24 -16.86 5.92
CA TYR A 65 -2.42 -16.64 6.76
C TYR A 65 -2.05 -16.12 8.16
N VAL A 66 -1.06 -16.74 8.80
CA VAL A 66 -0.66 -16.41 10.16
C VAL A 66 0.16 -15.11 10.23
N LEU A 67 1.16 -14.94 9.36
CA LEU A 67 2.11 -13.81 9.39
C LEU A 67 1.62 -12.58 8.63
N GLY A 68 0.77 -12.76 7.61
CA GLY A 68 0.27 -11.68 6.75
C GLY A 68 -0.99 -11.01 7.28
N ARG A 69 -1.31 -11.15 8.57
CA ARG A 69 -2.52 -10.59 9.19
C ARG A 69 -2.21 -9.39 10.07
N ARG A 70 -3.09 -8.39 10.05
CA ARG A 70 -3.08 -7.30 11.03
C ARG A 70 -4.48 -6.78 11.31
N TRP A 71 -4.70 -6.31 12.53
CA TRP A 71 -5.94 -5.63 12.90
C TRP A 71 -5.77 -4.12 12.84
N VAL A 72 -6.74 -3.49 12.20
CA VAL A 72 -6.85 -2.03 12.10
C VAL A 72 -8.16 -1.57 12.70
N ARG A 73 -8.15 -0.39 13.31
CA ARG A 73 -9.35 0.30 13.77
C ARG A 73 -9.70 1.39 12.78
N VAL A 74 -10.93 1.38 12.28
CA VAL A 74 -11.46 2.42 11.39
C VAL A 74 -12.69 3.07 12.02
N ARG A 75 -12.88 4.36 11.73
CA ARG A 75 -14.04 5.13 12.20
C ARG A 75 -14.69 5.86 11.04
N ASN A 76 -16.02 5.82 10.97
CA ASN A 76 -16.82 6.76 10.23
C ASN A 76 -16.91 8.08 11.01
N THR A 77 -16.34 9.16 10.46
CA THR A 77 -16.24 10.45 11.15
C THR A 77 -17.57 11.19 11.28
N GLU A 78 -18.56 10.88 10.44
CA GLU A 78 -19.88 11.50 10.49
C GLU A 78 -20.79 10.82 11.51
N THR A 79 -20.81 9.48 11.54
CA THR A 79 -21.72 8.71 12.40
C THR A 79 -21.10 8.27 13.72
N GLY A 80 -19.78 8.39 13.86
CA GLY A 80 -19.02 7.85 15.00
C GLY A 80 -18.92 6.32 15.00
N THR A 81 -19.42 5.63 13.97
CA THR A 81 -19.36 4.16 13.87
C THR A 81 -17.90 3.71 13.83
N VAL A 82 -17.53 2.79 14.72
CA VAL A 82 -16.19 2.19 14.77
C VAL A 82 -16.26 0.75 14.27
N ALA A 83 -15.27 0.32 13.49
CA ALA A 83 -15.09 -1.08 13.11
C ALA A 83 -13.64 -1.51 13.30
N PHE A 84 -13.44 -2.74 13.76
CA PHE A 84 -12.16 -3.42 13.71
C PHE A 84 -12.15 -4.36 12.52
N LEU A 85 -11.12 -4.26 11.68
CA LEU A 85 -10.99 -5.06 10.47
C LEU A 85 -9.73 -5.92 10.58
N ARG A 86 -9.88 -7.23 10.33
CA ARG A 86 -8.72 -8.11 10.14
C ARG A 86 -8.32 -8.04 8.69
N LEU A 87 -7.22 -7.38 8.42
CA LEU A 87 -6.60 -7.37 7.11
C LEU A 87 -5.77 -8.63 6.95
N GLN A 88 -5.90 -9.26 5.80
CA GLN A 88 -5.14 -10.44 5.42
C GLN A 88 -4.47 -10.18 4.08
N GLN A 89 -3.14 -10.28 4.05
CA GLN A 89 -2.41 -10.32 2.79
C GLN A 89 -2.73 -11.64 2.08
N ARG A 90 -3.15 -11.53 0.82
CA ARG A 90 -3.18 -12.63 -0.14
C ARG A 90 -1.83 -12.66 -0.84
N VAL A 91 -1.12 -13.75 -0.64
CA VAL A 91 0.06 -14.08 -1.45
C VAL A 91 -0.45 -14.92 -2.62
N THR A 92 -0.91 -14.27 -3.70
CA THR A 92 -1.08 -14.94 -4.99
C THR A 92 0.16 -14.72 -5.86
N PRO A 93 0.44 -15.58 -6.85
CA PRO A 93 1.60 -15.43 -7.73
C PRO A 93 1.58 -14.14 -8.56
N GLU A 94 0.40 -13.56 -8.79
CA GLU A 94 0.21 -12.49 -9.77
C GLU A 94 0.19 -11.09 -9.14
N GLN A 95 -0.28 -10.93 -7.90
CA GLN A 95 -0.31 -9.64 -7.20
C GLN A 95 -0.58 -9.80 -5.70
N PRO A 96 0.24 -9.24 -4.79
CA PRO A 96 -0.14 -9.11 -3.40
C PRO A 96 -1.40 -8.26 -3.31
N SER A 97 -2.45 -8.75 -2.65
CA SER A 97 -3.67 -7.98 -2.41
C SER A 97 -4.07 -8.10 -0.96
N VAL A 98 -4.68 -7.05 -0.41
CA VAL A 98 -5.29 -7.12 0.91
C VAL A 98 -6.71 -7.60 0.77
N ARG A 99 -7.19 -8.40 1.73
CA ARG A 99 -8.62 -8.65 1.92
C ARG A 99 -8.98 -8.41 3.38
N VAL A 100 -10.23 -8.03 3.63
CA VAL A 100 -10.78 -8.09 4.99
C VAL A 100 -11.29 -9.51 5.24
N SER A 101 -10.73 -10.20 6.23
CA SER A 101 -11.13 -11.57 6.61
C SER A 101 -12.13 -11.60 7.76
N SER A 102 -12.17 -10.55 8.59
CA SER A 102 -13.10 -10.42 9.72
C SER A 102 -13.45 -8.96 9.96
N VAL A 103 -14.69 -8.72 10.40
CA VAL A 103 -15.20 -7.40 10.82
C VAL A 103 -15.78 -7.55 12.21
N VAL A 104 -15.35 -6.71 13.14
CA VAL A 104 -15.90 -6.63 14.49
C VAL A 104 -16.40 -5.21 14.71
N LEU A 105 -17.70 -5.08 14.95
CA LEU A 105 -18.31 -3.82 15.39
C LEU A 105 -18.42 -3.88 16.92
N PRO A 106 -17.67 -3.05 17.66
CA PRO A 106 -17.80 -3.00 19.11
C PRO A 106 -19.20 -2.54 19.51
N PHE A 107 -19.68 -3.11 20.61
CA PHE A 107 -20.88 -2.65 21.28
C PHE A 107 -20.73 -1.18 21.71
N ASN A 108 -21.78 -0.39 21.47
CA ASN A 108 -21.91 0.96 21.99
C ASN A 108 -23.03 0.94 23.06
N PRO A 109 -22.75 1.27 24.34
CA PRO A 109 -23.78 1.25 25.38
C PRO A 109 -24.92 2.23 25.13
N ASP A 110 -24.68 3.28 24.34
CA ASP A 110 -25.63 4.35 24.09
C ASP A 110 -26.47 4.12 22.82
N LYS A 111 -26.19 3.04 22.06
CA LYS A 111 -26.86 2.77 20.78
C LYS A 111 -26.91 1.28 20.46
N ASP A 112 -28.11 0.79 20.15
CA ASP A 112 -28.29 -0.55 19.59
C ASP A 112 -27.59 -0.70 18.24
N LEU A 113 -26.88 -1.82 18.06
CA LEU A 113 -26.27 -2.16 16.78
C LEU A 113 -27.34 -2.67 15.82
N THR A 114 -27.48 -2.02 14.67
CA THR A 114 -28.46 -2.41 13.65
C THR A 114 -27.81 -3.10 12.45
N GLY A 115 -28.62 -3.82 11.67
CA GLY A 115 -28.18 -4.33 10.37
C GLY A 115 -27.80 -3.22 9.37
N ALA A 116 -28.23 -1.98 9.58
CA ALA A 116 -27.81 -0.84 8.75
C ALA A 116 -26.37 -0.44 9.08
N ASP A 117 -25.98 -0.43 10.36
CA ASP A 117 -24.61 -0.15 10.79
C ASP A 117 -23.62 -1.17 10.17
N LEU A 118 -23.99 -2.46 10.15
CA LEU A 118 -23.19 -3.51 9.51
C LEU A 118 -22.98 -3.28 8.00
N ARG A 119 -24.04 -2.89 7.28
CA ARG A 119 -23.96 -2.63 5.84
C ARG A 119 -23.29 -1.31 5.50
N SER A 120 -23.19 -0.40 6.46
CA SER A 120 -22.58 0.92 6.26
C SER A 120 -21.06 0.86 6.10
N VAL A 121 -20.41 -0.23 6.53
CA VAL A 121 -18.95 -0.39 6.37
C VAL A 121 -18.63 -0.72 4.91
N PRO A 122 -17.90 0.15 4.17
CA PRO A 122 -17.66 -0.04 2.74
C PRO A 122 -16.48 -0.99 2.52
N ILE A 123 -16.65 -2.27 2.88
CA ILE A 123 -15.57 -3.27 2.91
C ILE A 123 -14.79 -3.36 1.59
N GLN A 124 -15.47 -3.31 0.45
CA GLN A 124 -14.82 -3.36 -0.86
C GLN A 124 -13.90 -2.16 -1.12
N ALA A 125 -14.39 -0.95 -0.83
CA ALA A 125 -13.62 0.28 -1.03
C ALA A 125 -12.45 0.37 -0.03
N ILE A 126 -12.67 -0.04 1.22
CA ILE A 126 -11.58 -0.15 2.22
C ILE A 126 -10.52 -1.16 1.76
N THR A 127 -10.95 -2.33 1.26
CA THR A 127 -10.04 -3.36 0.74
C THR A 127 -9.20 -2.85 -0.43
N ALA A 128 -9.82 -2.10 -1.35
CA ALA A 128 -9.12 -1.47 -2.46
C ALA A 128 -8.10 -0.42 -1.99
N ALA A 129 -8.47 0.41 -1.01
CA ALA A 129 -7.58 1.40 -0.41
C ALA A 129 -6.34 0.77 0.23
N TYR A 130 -6.52 -0.28 1.04
CA TYR A 130 -5.39 -0.99 1.63
C TYR A 130 -4.52 -1.70 0.58
N SER A 131 -5.12 -2.30 -0.44
CA SER A 131 -4.36 -2.98 -1.49
C SER A 131 -3.50 -1.98 -2.27
N ALA A 132 -4.08 -0.85 -2.69
CA ALA A 132 -3.35 0.22 -3.36
C ALA A 132 -2.19 0.76 -2.50
N HIS A 133 -2.41 0.90 -1.18
CA HIS A 133 -1.38 1.33 -0.24
C HIS A 133 -0.24 0.30 -0.11
N GLU A 134 -0.55 -1.00 0.00
CA GLU A 134 0.48 -2.05 0.06
C GLU A 134 1.25 -2.17 -1.26
N ASP A 135 0.58 -1.99 -2.40
CA ASP A 135 1.22 -1.97 -3.72
C ASP A 135 2.22 -0.81 -3.83
N GLU A 136 1.80 0.38 -3.38
CA GLU A 136 2.68 1.55 -3.33
C GLU A 136 3.85 1.35 -2.36
N GLY A 137 3.59 0.78 -1.18
CA GLY A 137 4.63 0.44 -0.19
C GLY A 137 5.65 -0.57 -0.72
N ASN A 138 5.19 -1.62 -1.41
CA ASN A 138 6.06 -2.61 -2.05
C ASN A 138 6.88 -2.01 -3.18
N ALA A 139 6.26 -1.16 -4.02
CA ALA A 139 6.97 -0.45 -5.08
C ALA A 139 8.04 0.48 -4.49
N ASN A 140 7.74 1.21 -3.41
CA ASN A 140 8.68 2.03 -2.66
C ASN A 140 9.86 1.20 -2.13
N LEU A 141 9.58 0.08 -1.46
CA LEU A 141 10.63 -0.80 -0.93
C LEU A 141 11.53 -1.33 -2.06
N MET A 142 10.94 -1.80 -3.16
CA MET A 142 11.69 -2.31 -4.30
C MET A 142 12.57 -1.23 -4.93
N ARG A 143 12.06 0.00 -5.08
CA ARG A 143 12.87 1.14 -5.54
C ARG A 143 14.06 1.38 -4.61
N SER A 144 13.82 1.44 -3.30
CA SER A 144 14.89 1.65 -2.31
C SER A 144 15.95 0.55 -2.34
N LEU A 145 15.53 -0.72 -2.49
CA LEU A 145 16.42 -1.87 -2.62
C LEU A 145 17.18 -1.90 -3.94
N LEU A 146 16.65 -1.33 -5.02
CA LEU A 146 17.35 -1.25 -6.30
C LEU A 146 18.34 -0.09 -6.34
N LEU A 147 18.04 1.00 -5.64
CA LEU A 147 18.86 2.20 -5.65
C LEU A 147 20.00 2.17 -4.61
N MET A 148 19.98 1.26 -3.62
CA MET A 148 21.12 0.92 -2.71
C MET A 148 22.04 2.09 -2.33
N GLY A 149 21.48 3.25 -1.93
CA GLY A 149 22.25 4.44 -1.52
C GLY A 149 22.31 5.58 -2.54
N GLU A 150 21.82 5.40 -3.77
CA GLU A 150 21.63 6.46 -4.78
C GLU A 150 20.33 7.27 -4.56
N LEU A 151 19.73 7.16 -3.37
CA LEU A 151 18.52 7.92 -3.01
C LEU A 151 18.82 9.42 -2.82
N ASP A 152 20.07 9.82 -2.68
CA ASP A 152 20.44 11.22 -2.48
C ASP A 152 20.42 12.04 -3.78
N GLU A 153 20.37 11.38 -4.95
CA GLU A 153 20.22 12.09 -6.22
C GLU A 153 18.85 12.78 -6.29
N ASP A 154 18.81 14.01 -6.79
CA ASP A 154 17.55 14.72 -7.02
C ASP A 154 16.76 14.01 -8.15
N PRO A 155 15.54 13.49 -7.87
CA PRO A 155 14.73 12.83 -8.88
C PRO A 155 14.32 13.73 -10.04
N MET A 156 14.40 15.05 -9.89
CA MET A 156 14.12 16.02 -10.97
C MET A 156 15.34 16.28 -11.87
N SER A 157 16.51 15.71 -11.57
CA SER A 157 17.68 15.77 -12.45
C SER A 157 17.52 14.89 -13.69
N PRO A 158 18.16 15.22 -14.83
CA PRO A 158 18.15 14.36 -16.01
C PRO A 158 18.63 12.95 -15.68
N LEU A 159 17.88 11.96 -16.15
CA LEU A 159 18.21 10.55 -16.01
C LEU A 159 19.53 10.26 -16.74
N PRO A 160 20.32 9.29 -16.24
CA PRO A 160 21.50 8.81 -16.97
C PRO A 160 21.09 8.23 -18.34
N PRO A 161 22.07 7.97 -19.23
CA PRO A 161 21.80 7.30 -20.50
C PRO A 161 20.91 6.06 -20.32
N ALA A 162 19.93 5.91 -21.21
CA ALA A 162 18.91 4.90 -21.05
C ALA A 162 19.48 3.48 -21.16
N GLU A 163 19.27 2.68 -20.12
CA GLU A 163 19.73 1.30 -20.06
C GLU A 163 18.57 0.32 -19.79
N SER A 164 18.81 -0.98 -20.02
CA SER A 164 17.83 -2.03 -19.73
C SER A 164 17.82 -2.49 -18.28
N SER A 165 18.50 -1.76 -17.37
CA SER A 165 18.66 -2.14 -15.97
C SER A 165 17.42 -1.86 -15.12
N ASP A 166 17.31 -2.59 -14.01
CA ASP A 166 16.26 -2.38 -13.02
C ASP A 166 16.50 -1.09 -12.23
N VAL A 167 17.77 -0.71 -12.05
CA VAL A 167 18.20 0.57 -11.49
C VAL A 167 17.68 1.74 -12.34
N PHE A 168 17.86 1.69 -13.67
CA PHE A 168 17.31 2.73 -14.55
C PHE A 168 15.79 2.82 -14.45
N SER A 169 15.10 1.66 -14.38
CA SER A 169 13.65 1.62 -14.22
C SER A 169 13.19 2.20 -12.86
N ALA A 170 13.99 2.01 -11.80
CA ALA A 170 13.77 2.60 -10.48
C ALA A 170 13.95 4.12 -10.51
N ARG A 171 14.99 4.64 -11.16
CA ARG A 171 15.20 6.08 -11.37
C ARG A 171 14.04 6.73 -12.15
N VAL A 172 13.63 6.09 -13.24
CA VAL A 172 12.44 6.50 -14.03
C VAL A 172 11.20 6.61 -13.16
N SER A 173 10.92 5.57 -12.35
CA SER A 173 9.74 5.58 -11.48
C SER A 173 9.79 6.68 -10.41
N ARG A 174 10.98 6.96 -9.88
CA ARG A 174 11.19 7.99 -8.86
C ARG A 174 10.94 9.39 -9.43
N GLN A 175 11.47 9.69 -10.62
CA GLN A 175 11.21 10.94 -11.32
C GLN A 175 9.73 11.10 -11.69
N TYR A 176 9.11 10.03 -12.19
CA TYR A 176 7.68 10.05 -12.54
C TYR A 176 6.80 10.41 -11.33
N ILE A 177 7.03 9.76 -10.18
CA ILE A 177 6.29 10.03 -8.94
C ILE A 177 6.56 11.45 -8.44
N GLU A 178 7.81 11.90 -8.50
CA GLU A 178 8.15 13.26 -8.07
C GLU A 178 7.44 14.32 -8.92
N ILE A 179 7.32 14.10 -10.23
CA ILE A 179 6.56 14.99 -11.10
C ILE A 179 5.07 14.96 -10.73
N GLU A 180 4.45 13.79 -10.55
CA GLU A 180 3.05 13.72 -10.10
C GLU A 180 2.83 14.43 -8.76
N ARG A 181 3.85 14.42 -7.89
CA ARG A 181 3.83 15.08 -6.59
C ARG A 181 3.97 16.59 -6.67
N GLN A 182 4.92 17.10 -7.46
CA GLN A 182 5.19 18.54 -7.59
C GLN A 182 4.22 19.25 -8.55
N HIS A 183 3.73 18.53 -9.55
CA HIS A 183 2.94 19.05 -10.66
C HIS A 183 1.76 18.12 -10.99
N PRO A 184 0.80 17.93 -10.07
CA PRO A 184 -0.33 17.00 -10.26
C PRO A 184 -1.22 17.35 -11.47
N GLU A 185 -1.15 18.59 -11.95
CA GLU A 185 -1.87 19.08 -13.13
C GLU A 185 -1.20 18.76 -14.46
N LEU A 186 0.11 18.44 -14.45
CA LEU A 186 0.88 18.19 -15.66
C LEU A 186 0.92 16.70 -16.01
N SER A 187 1.18 16.39 -17.28
CA SER A 187 1.48 15.03 -17.70
C SER A 187 2.91 14.66 -17.28
N PRO A 188 3.12 13.64 -16.43
CA PRO A 188 4.47 13.25 -16.04
C PRO A 188 5.33 12.80 -17.22
N VAL A 189 4.70 12.22 -18.25
CA VAL A 189 5.39 11.82 -19.47
C VAL A 189 5.93 13.04 -20.23
N GLU A 190 5.14 14.12 -20.35
CA GLU A 190 5.57 15.33 -21.05
C GLU A 190 6.69 16.04 -20.31
N GLU A 191 6.59 16.07 -18.98
CA GLU A 191 7.60 16.70 -18.15
C GLU A 191 8.92 15.90 -18.13
N MET A 192 8.84 14.57 -18.08
CA MET A 192 10.01 13.72 -18.28
C MET A 192 10.64 13.90 -19.68
N MET A 193 9.86 14.15 -20.74
CA MET A 193 10.44 14.45 -22.05
C MET A 193 11.27 15.73 -22.00
N ARG A 194 10.75 16.77 -21.32
CA ARG A 194 11.40 18.07 -21.16
C ARG A 194 12.69 17.95 -20.35
N ILE A 195 12.64 17.32 -19.18
CA ILE A 195 13.79 17.15 -18.28
C ILE A 195 14.91 16.33 -18.94
N ASN A 196 14.54 15.23 -19.60
CA ASN A 196 15.52 14.28 -20.15
C ASN A 196 15.91 14.57 -21.61
N SER A 197 15.35 15.60 -22.23
CA SER A 197 15.49 15.87 -23.67
C SER A 197 15.24 14.62 -24.53
N ALA A 198 14.21 13.85 -24.16
CA ALA A 198 13.93 12.53 -24.74
C ALA A 198 12.60 12.52 -25.52
N ALA A 199 12.55 11.71 -26.58
CA ALA A 199 11.31 11.54 -27.35
C ALA A 199 10.21 10.88 -26.51
N ARG A 200 8.93 11.27 -26.76
CA ARG A 200 7.75 10.71 -26.09
C ARG A 200 7.74 9.18 -26.07
N SER A 201 8.05 8.56 -27.22
CA SER A 201 8.03 7.10 -27.38
C SER A 201 9.11 6.39 -26.57
N SER A 202 10.21 7.07 -26.22
CA SER A 202 11.25 6.56 -25.32
C SER A 202 10.77 6.61 -23.88
N VAL A 203 10.28 7.77 -23.43
CA VAL A 203 9.75 7.95 -22.07
C VAL A 203 8.60 6.98 -21.79
N GLN A 204 7.64 6.84 -22.72
CA GLN A 204 6.55 5.87 -22.58
C GLN A 204 7.05 4.42 -22.45
N ARG A 205 8.11 4.04 -23.18
CA ARG A 205 8.73 2.72 -23.05
C ARG A 205 9.39 2.55 -21.68
N TRP A 206 10.06 3.57 -21.16
CA TRP A 206 10.66 3.54 -19.83
C TRP A 206 9.60 3.39 -18.73
N VAL A 207 8.53 4.18 -18.78
CA VAL A 207 7.40 4.11 -17.84
C VAL A 207 6.72 2.73 -17.92
N THR A 208 6.51 2.20 -19.12
CA THR A 208 5.94 0.85 -19.31
C THR A 208 6.83 -0.22 -18.69
N ARG A 209 8.15 -0.11 -18.84
CA ARG A 209 9.11 -1.03 -18.22
C ARG A 209 9.05 -0.93 -16.69
N ALA A 210 9.05 0.28 -16.13
CA ALA A 210 8.94 0.49 -14.69
C ALA A 210 7.65 -0.12 -14.13
N ARG A 211 6.49 0.04 -14.81
CA ARG A 211 5.23 -0.62 -14.44
C ARG A 211 5.33 -2.15 -14.47
N LYS A 212 5.91 -2.72 -15.54
CA LYS A 212 6.11 -4.18 -15.64
C LYS A 212 7.02 -4.75 -14.54
N ARG A 213 7.90 -3.91 -13.97
CA ARG A 213 8.76 -4.27 -12.84
C ARG A 213 8.11 -4.02 -11.47
N GLY A 214 6.84 -3.59 -11.43
CA GLY A 214 6.14 -3.26 -10.19
C GLY A 214 6.67 -2.01 -9.49
N LEU A 215 7.41 -1.16 -10.20
CA LEU A 215 8.01 0.07 -9.66
C LEU A 215 7.10 1.29 -9.83
N LEU A 216 6.00 1.15 -10.58
CA LEU A 216 4.94 2.14 -10.71
C LEU A 216 3.59 1.43 -10.65
N PRO A 217 2.54 2.08 -10.14
CA PRO A 217 1.19 1.53 -10.19
C PRO A 217 0.77 1.25 -11.66
N PRO A 218 -0.12 0.27 -11.87
CA PRO A 218 -0.67 0.01 -13.19
C PRO A 218 -1.32 1.28 -13.76
N ALA A 219 -1.32 1.41 -15.09
CA ALA A 219 -1.93 2.55 -15.73
C ALA A 219 -3.43 2.59 -15.38
N VAL A 220 -3.91 3.75 -14.91
CA VAL A 220 -5.35 3.95 -14.68
C VAL A 220 -6.06 3.85 -16.03
N GLN A 221 -6.81 2.77 -16.24
CA GLN A 221 -7.69 2.63 -17.40
C GLN A 221 -8.82 3.66 -17.26
N GLY A 222 -8.72 4.80 -17.96
CA GLY A 222 -9.84 5.76 -17.93
C GLY A 222 -9.61 7.20 -18.38
N LYS A 223 -8.41 7.65 -18.74
CA LYS A 223 -8.25 8.93 -19.47
C LYS A 223 -7.79 8.66 -20.89
N ARG A 224 -8.76 8.36 -21.77
CA ARG A 224 -8.60 8.68 -23.20
C ARG A 224 -8.57 10.21 -23.23
N ASN A 225 -7.41 10.77 -23.56
CA ASN A 225 -7.35 12.17 -23.98
C ASN A 225 -8.13 12.24 -25.30
N ASP A 226 -9.27 12.92 -25.26
CA ASP A 226 -9.79 13.60 -26.44
C ASP A 226 -8.84 14.74 -26.84
#